data_AF-A0A7J2IDD4-F1
#
_entry.id   AF-A0A7J2IDD4-F1
#
_cell.length_a   1.000
_cell.length_b   1.000
_cell.length_c   1.000
_cell.angle_alpha   90.00
_cell.angle_beta   90.00
_cell.angle_gamma   90.00
#
_symmetry.space_group_name_H-M   'P 1'
#
loop_
_entity.id
_entity.type
_entity.pdbx_description
1 polymer ?
#
loop_
_entity_poly.entity_id
_entity_poly.type
_entity_poly.pdbx_seq_one_letter_code
_entity_poly.pdbx_strand_id
1 'polypeptide(L)'
;MESAIRYFISKAYKIWGKIWYDKENIKSWSELAVDNPEYLGGVDTDWWWGTAPYEEPGLQFPFFADHFWNTRYKVVYFDSFEEDKNKDGFPDGWHYTGSLEPEPNLIQNPSFESDFAGWEIAKTNLGTPAIDTTTYHSGEKSAYFRSDGTSASTIRIDYIPIEPDTDYVLGAWARGINITVGDHGYHRLYLVGRFYDENYQMLPTPDCFADIYSFDTGTFDWKYFEHIHHSPENARYWKITSLGITGTGSGEGWIDDVVFRKHVPEPYSCDGKHMQGIRIANYPNCAVSVKGYENVWYSDPIPITPETEYILSVYIKRQNDGEENPGIRLVWLDSDLQEISEETDVIGNVSTEYKAYEVSTVSPENSEYLRIYLQGEENGKEYFWFDTLRLKEGHRNIPPLFLPHRTIPVKPGEPVVLYIQAKDLNNDSLIYTARLINGDSISSINANFTAVLLGDFDNDKDVDYSDFAIFSSAFGSAEGDENYNPLCDFNFNGVIDGSDYYVFRENFGTTAETGALSGLLQWTPSDALSGRIYRVLVDASDGRSLVNTTVELGVCHNADKDCDMEIDNAEIISCIEMWFSGDTGMREVVKALEIWKSGYPD
;
A
#
# COMPACT_ATOMS: atom_id res chain seq x y z
N MET A 1 -14.67 7.66 25.84
CA MET A 1 -14.46 6.20 25.90
C MET A 1 -15.74 5.43 26.23
N GLU A 2 -16.30 5.52 27.44
CA GLU A 2 -17.47 4.71 27.84
C GLU A 2 -18.70 4.94 26.94
N SER A 3 -18.92 6.18 26.46
CA SER A 3 -20.00 6.49 25.51
C SER A 3 -19.78 5.89 24.12
N ALA A 4 -18.53 5.80 23.64
CA ALA A 4 -18.20 5.19 22.34
C ALA A 4 -18.33 3.66 22.43
N ILE A 5 -17.82 3.06 23.52
CA ILE A 5 -18.01 1.64 23.83
C ILE A 5 -19.50 1.29 23.91
N ARG A 6 -20.29 2.08 24.65
CA ARG A 6 -21.74 1.89 24.74
C ARG A 6 -22.43 2.07 23.38
N TYR A 7 -21.98 3.02 22.57
CA TYR A 7 -22.49 3.23 21.22
C TYR A 7 -22.24 2.00 20.34
N PHE A 8 -21.02 1.48 20.25
CA PHE A 8 -20.71 0.32 19.42
C PHE A 8 -21.36 -0.98 19.94
N ILE A 9 -21.38 -1.19 21.25
CA ILE A 9 -22.14 -2.31 21.85
C ILE A 9 -23.64 -2.18 21.54
N SER A 10 -24.19 -0.97 21.55
CA SER A 10 -25.60 -0.74 21.18
C SER A 10 -25.90 -1.01 19.70
N LYS A 11 -24.87 -1.13 18.86
CA LYS A 11 -24.93 -1.51 17.45
C LYS A 11 -24.55 -2.98 17.21
N ALA A 12 -24.55 -3.80 18.27
CA ALA A 12 -24.21 -5.22 18.27
C ALA A 12 -22.74 -5.57 17.96
N TYR A 13 -21.85 -4.59 17.87
CA TYR A 13 -20.41 -4.87 17.72
C TYR A 13 -19.85 -5.46 19.02
N LYS A 14 -19.08 -6.55 18.90
CA LYS A 14 -18.30 -7.10 20.01
C LYS A 14 -16.96 -6.36 20.06
N ILE A 15 -16.71 -5.65 21.16
CA ILE A 15 -15.45 -4.92 21.37
C ILE A 15 -14.50 -5.83 22.13
N TRP A 16 -13.31 -6.06 21.58
CA TRP A 16 -12.31 -6.99 22.09
C TRP A 16 -10.96 -6.25 22.27
N GLY A 17 -10.37 -6.32 23.48
CA GLY A 17 -9.09 -5.65 23.80
C GLY A 17 -8.98 -5.13 25.23
N LYS A 18 -7.75 -5.07 25.76
CA LYS A 18 -7.39 -4.44 27.05
C LYS A 18 -6.69 -3.10 26.78
N ILE A 19 -6.85 -2.13 27.67
CA ILE A 19 -6.11 -0.85 27.62
C ILE A 19 -4.61 -1.16 27.74
N TRP A 20 -3.80 -0.63 26.81
CA TRP A 20 -2.50 -1.16 26.37
C TRP A 20 -1.36 -1.32 27.41
N TYR A 21 -0.47 -2.28 27.11
CA TYR A 21 1.02 -2.18 27.10
C TYR A 21 1.73 -3.43 26.53
N ASP A 22 1.03 -4.36 25.88
CA ASP A 22 1.63 -5.61 25.37
C ASP A 22 1.45 -5.71 23.85
N LYS A 23 2.56 -5.84 23.11
CA LYS A 23 2.57 -5.77 21.63
C LYS A 23 2.28 -7.11 20.96
N GLU A 24 2.51 -8.24 21.64
CA GLU A 24 2.07 -9.57 21.16
C GLU A 24 0.54 -9.65 21.07
N ASN A 25 -0.17 -8.80 21.83
CA ASN A 25 -1.61 -8.72 21.79
C ASN A 25 -2.12 -8.19 20.43
N ILE A 26 -1.53 -7.13 19.85
CA ILE A 26 -2.13 -6.42 18.69
C ILE A 26 -2.17 -7.29 17.43
N LYS A 27 -1.09 -8.02 17.14
CA LYS A 27 -1.02 -8.98 16.02
C LYS A 27 -2.13 -10.05 16.17
N SER A 28 -2.35 -10.52 17.41
CA SER A 28 -3.41 -11.49 17.71
C SER A 28 -4.83 -10.92 17.52
N TRP A 29 -5.08 -9.64 17.79
CA TRP A 29 -6.44 -9.07 17.67
C TRP A 29 -6.87 -8.87 16.20
N SER A 30 -5.96 -8.49 15.29
CA SER A 30 -6.24 -8.47 13.84
C SER A 30 -6.59 -9.86 13.31
N GLU A 31 -5.82 -10.87 13.71
CA GLU A 31 -6.03 -12.26 13.29
C GLU A 31 -7.34 -12.83 13.85
N LEU A 32 -7.75 -12.44 15.06
CA LEU A 32 -9.02 -12.87 15.69
C LEU A 32 -10.26 -12.13 15.16
N ALA A 33 -10.09 -10.92 14.62
CA ALA A 33 -11.17 -10.09 14.09
C ALA A 33 -11.46 -10.33 12.59
N VAL A 34 -10.48 -10.85 11.83
CA VAL A 34 -10.60 -11.11 10.39
C VAL A 34 -11.81 -11.98 10.02
N ASP A 35 -12.15 -12.98 10.83
CA ASP A 35 -13.28 -13.89 10.57
C ASP A 35 -14.60 -13.46 11.25
N ASN A 36 -14.62 -12.30 11.93
CA ASN A 36 -15.76 -11.84 12.71
C ASN A 36 -16.12 -10.41 12.30
N PRO A 37 -16.99 -10.21 11.29
CA PRO A 37 -17.33 -8.88 10.75
C PRO A 37 -18.00 -7.95 11.78
N GLU A 38 -18.44 -8.50 12.90
CA GLU A 38 -19.04 -7.79 14.04
C GLU A 38 -18.01 -7.41 15.12
N TYR A 39 -16.71 -7.66 14.89
CA TYR A 39 -15.64 -7.31 15.83
C TYR A 39 -14.99 -5.99 15.44
N LEU A 40 -14.80 -5.11 16.42
CA LEU A 40 -14.04 -3.87 16.26
C LEU A 40 -12.66 -4.05 16.87
N GLY A 41 -11.62 -4.06 16.04
CA GLY A 41 -10.24 -4.06 16.46
C GLY A 41 -9.80 -2.67 16.92
N GLY A 42 -9.14 -2.60 18.08
CA GLY A 42 -8.33 -1.46 18.52
C GLY A 42 -9.00 -0.08 18.41
N VAL A 43 -9.92 0.24 19.34
CA VAL A 43 -10.41 1.62 19.46
C VAL A 43 -9.27 2.49 20.01
N ASP A 44 -8.51 3.13 19.12
CA ASP A 44 -7.66 4.25 19.52
C ASP A 44 -8.59 5.41 19.92
N THR A 45 -8.50 5.83 21.17
CA THR A 45 -9.14 7.06 21.61
C THR A 45 -8.13 7.93 22.32
N ASP A 46 -7.06 8.31 21.63
CA ASP A 46 -6.24 9.43 22.10
C ASP A 46 -6.94 10.78 21.85
N TRP A 47 -8.06 11.00 22.57
CA TRP A 47 -8.62 12.34 22.79
C TRP A 47 -8.03 12.87 24.08
N TRP A 48 -6.81 13.38 23.97
CA TRP A 48 -5.99 13.88 25.07
C TRP A 48 -6.72 14.95 25.91
N TRP A 49 -7.04 14.67 27.18
CA TRP A 49 -7.55 15.65 28.17
C TRP A 49 -6.74 15.64 29.47
N GLY A 50 -5.41 15.59 29.41
CA GLY A 50 -4.60 15.55 30.62
C GLY A 50 -3.23 16.21 30.47
N THR A 51 -2.98 17.23 31.28
CA THR A 51 -1.70 17.95 31.43
C THR A 51 -0.60 17.01 31.94
N ALA A 52 0.08 16.29 31.05
CA ALA A 52 1.39 15.73 31.34
C ALA A 52 2.46 16.73 30.87
N PRO A 53 3.39 17.16 31.73
CA PRO A 53 4.53 17.95 31.30
C PRO A 53 5.57 17.00 30.69
N TYR A 54 6.26 17.48 29.65
CA TYR A 54 7.33 16.87 28.85
C TYR A 54 6.91 16.31 27.47
N GLU A 55 7.05 17.20 26.48
CA GLU A 55 7.60 17.02 25.12
C GLU A 55 7.07 15.78 24.35
N GLU A 56 6.13 15.85 23.41
CA GLU A 56 5.91 16.83 22.34
C GLU A 56 4.40 17.02 22.02
N PRO A 57 3.87 18.25 22.00
CA PRO A 57 2.48 18.50 21.62
C PRO A 57 2.32 18.44 20.10
N GLY A 58 1.73 17.35 19.59
CA GLY A 58 1.44 17.19 18.15
C GLY A 58 1.32 15.75 17.63
N LEU A 59 1.68 14.76 18.44
CA LEU A 59 1.53 13.33 18.12
C LEU A 59 0.06 12.89 18.25
N GLN A 60 -0.78 13.32 17.32
CA GLN A 60 -1.94 12.52 16.94
C GLN A 60 -1.43 11.45 15.97
N PHE A 61 -1.90 10.21 16.10
CA PHE A 61 -1.69 9.13 15.13
C PHE A 61 -2.90 9.03 14.18
N PRO A 62 -3.20 10.02 13.32
CA PRO A 62 -4.42 10.00 12.52
C PRO A 62 -4.47 8.88 11.47
N PHE A 63 -3.38 8.13 11.24
CA PHE A 63 -3.29 7.15 10.15
C PHE A 63 -3.29 5.68 10.60
N PHE A 64 -3.05 5.38 11.88
CA PHE A 64 -2.91 3.98 12.33
C PHE A 64 -4.26 3.32 12.61
N ALA A 65 -5.25 4.11 13.06
CA ALA A 65 -6.59 3.62 13.33
C ALA A 65 -7.36 3.29 12.05
N ASP A 66 -7.30 4.14 11.00
CA ASP A 66 -8.08 3.98 9.76
C ASP A 66 -7.85 2.64 9.04
N HIS A 67 -6.70 1.99 9.25
CA HIS A 67 -6.35 0.75 8.58
C HIS A 67 -6.96 -0.52 9.21
N PHE A 68 -7.45 -0.45 10.46
CA PHE A 68 -8.08 -1.60 11.14
C PHE A 68 -9.59 -1.72 10.87
N TRP A 69 -10.20 -0.73 10.20
CA TRP A 69 -11.66 -0.68 10.01
C TRP A 69 -12.16 -1.35 8.73
N ASN A 70 -11.28 -1.80 7.84
CA ASN A 70 -11.74 -2.42 6.59
C ASN A 70 -11.81 -3.94 6.72
N THR A 71 -12.90 -4.43 7.32
CA THR A 71 -13.27 -5.86 7.39
C THR A 71 -13.55 -6.49 6.01
N ARG A 72 -13.36 -5.76 4.90
CA ARG A 72 -13.63 -6.22 3.52
C ARG A 72 -12.51 -7.06 2.92
N TYR A 73 -11.35 -7.12 3.55
CA TYR A 73 -10.19 -7.82 2.99
C TYR A 73 -9.51 -8.67 4.05
N LYS A 74 -9.26 -9.94 3.72
CA LYS A 74 -8.44 -10.82 4.55
C LYS A 74 -6.98 -10.58 4.19
N VAL A 75 -6.17 -10.12 5.15
CA VAL A 75 -4.73 -10.00 4.93
C VAL A 75 -4.14 -11.41 4.89
N VAL A 76 -3.56 -11.79 3.75
CA VAL A 76 -2.97 -13.12 3.53
C VAL A 76 -1.47 -13.08 3.78
N TYR A 77 -0.84 -11.94 3.52
CA TYR A 77 0.58 -11.75 3.77
C TYR A 77 0.87 -10.31 4.19
N PHE A 78 1.80 -10.15 5.12
CA PHE A 78 2.30 -8.86 5.57
C PHE A 78 3.79 -8.97 5.84
N ASP A 79 4.56 -8.03 5.32
CA ASP A 79 5.98 -7.94 5.57
C ASP A 79 6.44 -6.50 5.64
N SER A 80 7.19 -6.17 6.70
CA SER A 80 7.85 -4.88 6.89
C SER A 80 9.37 -4.99 6.76
N PHE A 81 9.89 -6.16 6.35
CA PHE A 81 11.31 -6.47 6.24
C PHE A 81 12.09 -6.35 7.55
N GLU A 82 11.43 -6.28 8.71
CA GLU A 82 12.08 -5.99 10.00
C GLU A 82 12.74 -7.21 10.67
N GLU A 83 12.36 -8.42 10.25
CA GLU A 83 12.84 -9.66 10.85
C GLU A 83 14.09 -10.16 10.11
N ASP A 84 15.27 -10.05 10.71
CA ASP A 84 16.50 -10.76 10.31
C ASP A 84 16.98 -11.57 11.53
N LYS A 85 16.39 -12.76 11.75
CA LYS A 85 16.67 -13.54 12.96
C LYS A 85 18.04 -14.18 12.94
N ASN A 86 18.55 -14.52 11.75
CA ASN A 86 19.81 -15.22 11.58
C ASN A 86 21.01 -14.25 11.49
N LYS A 87 20.75 -12.94 11.33
CA LYS A 87 21.73 -11.85 11.21
C LYS A 87 22.65 -12.02 10.01
N ASP A 88 22.11 -12.55 8.91
CA ASP A 88 22.83 -12.68 7.66
C ASP A 88 22.80 -11.42 6.80
N GLY A 89 22.07 -10.39 7.25
CA GLY A 89 21.93 -9.11 6.55
C GLY A 89 20.78 -9.11 5.54
N PHE A 90 19.86 -10.05 5.63
CA PHE A 90 18.65 -10.11 4.82
C PHE A 90 17.39 -10.35 5.67
N PRO A 91 16.21 -9.87 5.23
CA PRO A 91 14.96 -10.18 5.89
C PRO A 91 14.60 -11.66 5.75
N ASP A 92 14.19 -12.29 6.85
CA ASP A 92 13.66 -13.65 6.93
C ASP A 92 12.52 -13.82 5.91
N GLY A 93 12.53 -14.92 5.17
CA GLY A 93 11.49 -15.21 4.16
C GLY A 93 11.68 -14.47 2.84
N TRP A 94 12.79 -13.75 2.67
CA TRP A 94 13.18 -13.13 1.42
C TRP A 94 14.54 -13.63 0.95
N HIS A 95 14.69 -13.64 -0.37
CA HIS A 95 15.90 -14.09 -1.05
C HIS A 95 16.36 -13.00 -2.01
N TYR A 96 17.67 -12.76 -2.04
CA TYR A 96 18.31 -11.78 -2.90
C TYR A 96 19.17 -12.48 -3.95
N THR A 97 19.00 -12.13 -5.24
CA THR A 97 19.78 -12.73 -6.34
C THR A 97 21.04 -11.95 -6.69
N GLY A 98 21.16 -10.70 -6.21
CA GLY A 98 22.27 -9.83 -6.54
C GLY A 98 23.58 -10.26 -5.87
N SER A 99 24.69 -9.79 -6.43
CA SER A 99 26.01 -10.01 -5.82
C SER A 99 26.20 -9.07 -4.63
N LEU A 100 26.38 -9.64 -3.43
CA LEU A 100 26.86 -8.90 -2.27
C LEU A 100 28.36 -8.64 -2.28
N GLU A 101 29.09 -9.23 -3.23
CA GLU A 101 30.55 -9.12 -3.24
C GLU A 101 30.94 -7.64 -3.41
N PRO A 102 31.77 -7.11 -2.51
CA PRO A 102 32.22 -5.74 -2.61
C PRO A 102 32.95 -5.52 -3.93
N GLU A 103 32.59 -4.45 -4.65
CA GLU A 103 33.32 -4.01 -5.84
C GLU A 103 34.84 -3.94 -5.55
N PRO A 104 35.69 -4.29 -6.53
CA PRO A 104 37.12 -4.37 -6.30
C PRO A 104 37.67 -3.03 -5.82
N ASN A 105 38.56 -3.08 -4.83
CA ASN A 105 39.27 -1.90 -4.37
C ASN A 105 40.15 -1.34 -5.50
N LEU A 106 39.93 -0.09 -5.87
CA LEU A 106 40.64 0.61 -6.94
C LEU A 106 42.01 1.11 -6.48
N ILE A 107 42.27 1.15 -5.16
CA ILE A 107 43.58 1.48 -4.61
C ILE A 107 44.50 0.27 -4.71
N GLN A 108 45.70 0.50 -5.24
CA GLN A 108 46.78 -0.49 -5.23
C GLN A 108 47.50 -0.48 -3.89
N ASN A 109 47.87 -1.66 -3.41
CA ASN A 109 48.57 -1.84 -2.13
C ASN A 109 47.88 -1.08 -0.96
N PRO A 110 46.57 -1.30 -0.73
CA PRO A 110 45.79 -0.56 0.26
C PRO A 110 46.14 -0.88 1.72
N SER A 111 46.71 -2.07 1.97
CA SER A 111 47.14 -2.56 3.28
C SER A 111 48.65 -2.42 3.52
N PHE A 112 49.37 -1.73 2.62
CA PHE A 112 50.79 -1.42 2.78
C PHE A 112 51.74 -2.63 2.92
N GLU A 113 51.29 -3.84 2.54
CA GLU A 113 52.10 -5.06 2.60
C GLU A 113 53.34 -4.99 1.68
N SER A 114 53.24 -4.21 0.61
CA SER A 114 54.35 -3.87 -0.28
C SER A 114 54.97 -2.50 0.04
N ASP A 115 55.06 -2.16 1.31
CA ASP A 115 55.49 -0.86 1.83
C ASP A 115 54.68 0.27 1.17
N PHE A 116 55.32 1.35 0.71
CA PHE A 116 54.64 2.44 -0.01
C PHE A 116 54.62 2.25 -1.53
N ALA A 117 54.69 1.02 -2.06
CA ALA A 117 54.52 0.80 -3.49
C ALA A 117 53.17 1.35 -3.98
N GLY A 118 53.17 2.21 -5.00
CA GLY A 118 51.97 2.91 -5.50
C GLY A 118 51.58 4.17 -4.72
N TRP A 119 52.28 4.47 -3.62
CA TRP A 119 52.07 5.65 -2.78
C TRP A 119 53.27 6.59 -2.85
N GLU A 120 53.01 7.89 -2.88
CA GLU A 120 54.04 8.94 -2.82
C GLU A 120 54.06 9.57 -1.44
N ILE A 121 55.23 9.61 -0.82
CA ILE A 121 55.44 10.30 0.45
C ILE A 121 55.51 11.82 0.22
N ALA A 122 54.59 12.58 0.81
CA ALA A 122 54.63 14.03 0.80
C ALA A 122 55.54 14.55 1.94
N LYS A 123 56.53 15.38 1.60
CA LYS A 123 57.60 15.78 2.56
C LYS A 123 57.14 16.80 3.61
N THR A 124 56.89 16.28 4.80
CA THR A 124 56.76 16.97 6.10
C THR A 124 58.12 17.33 6.75
N ASN A 125 58.44 18.56 7.15
CA ASN A 125 59.77 18.95 7.64
C ASN A 125 60.25 18.20 8.92
N LEU A 126 59.39 17.49 9.64
CA LEU A 126 59.72 16.63 10.78
C LEU A 126 58.76 15.42 10.84
N GLY A 127 59.22 14.25 10.37
CA GLY A 127 58.45 13.00 10.42
C GLY A 127 58.06 12.49 9.04
N THR A 128 58.97 11.76 8.38
CA THR A 128 58.64 11.03 7.15
C THR A 128 57.68 9.90 7.51
N PRO A 129 56.51 9.79 6.84
CA PRO A 129 55.69 8.60 6.93
C PRO A 129 56.53 7.33 6.80
N ALA A 130 56.26 6.34 7.64
CA ALA A 130 57.03 5.10 7.69
C ALA A 130 56.07 3.90 7.67
N ILE A 131 56.62 2.73 7.35
CA ILE A 131 55.92 1.47 7.53
C ILE A 131 56.19 0.96 8.94
N ASP A 132 55.13 0.63 9.67
CA ASP A 132 55.21 -0.03 10.95
C ASP A 132 54.87 -1.52 10.78
N THR A 133 55.73 -2.38 11.34
CA THR A 133 55.60 -3.86 11.32
C THR A 133 55.18 -4.43 12.68
N THR A 134 54.91 -3.56 13.65
CA THR A 134 54.57 -3.91 15.02
C THR A 134 53.15 -3.50 15.39
N THR A 135 52.63 -2.46 14.75
CA THR A 135 51.27 -1.97 14.91
C THR A 135 50.61 -1.93 13.54
N TYR A 136 49.66 -2.81 13.32
CA TYR A 136 48.89 -2.94 12.07
C TYR A 136 47.50 -3.48 12.39
N HIS A 137 46.55 -3.31 11.46
CA HIS A 137 45.18 -3.80 11.62
C HIS A 137 45.05 -5.20 11.02
N SER A 138 45.56 -5.38 9.80
CA SER A 138 45.59 -6.67 9.11
C SER A 138 46.98 -6.94 8.52
N GLY A 139 47.22 -8.16 8.03
CA GLY A 139 48.52 -8.52 7.45
C GLY A 139 49.69 -8.43 8.43
N GLU A 140 50.76 -7.75 8.03
CA GLU A 140 52.00 -7.57 8.80
C GLU A 140 52.47 -6.10 8.85
N LYS A 141 51.81 -5.18 8.13
CA LYS A 141 52.26 -3.79 7.96
C LYS A 141 51.13 -2.78 8.02
N SER A 142 51.44 -1.56 8.46
CA SER A 142 50.57 -0.40 8.27
C SER A 142 51.38 0.88 8.03
N ALA A 143 50.70 1.94 7.57
CA ALA A 143 51.31 3.25 7.40
C ALA A 143 51.28 4.04 8.72
N TYR A 144 52.46 4.46 9.19
CA TYR A 144 52.66 5.25 10.40
C TYR A 144 52.96 6.72 10.07
N PHE A 145 52.31 7.61 10.81
CA PHE A 145 52.38 9.05 10.68
C PHE A 145 52.65 9.68 12.04
N ARG A 146 53.52 10.70 12.08
CA ARG A 146 53.81 11.45 13.30
C ARG A 146 54.02 12.91 13.00
N SER A 147 53.44 13.76 13.82
CA SER A 147 53.71 15.19 13.81
C SER A 147 53.81 15.75 15.23
N ASP A 148 54.66 16.75 15.41
CA ASP A 148 54.78 17.55 16.63
C ASP A 148 53.98 18.87 16.56
N GLY A 149 53.14 19.04 15.53
CA GLY A 149 52.37 20.26 15.29
C GLY A 149 53.10 21.30 14.44
N THR A 150 54.34 21.07 14.03
CA THR A 150 55.11 22.02 13.21
C THR A 150 55.11 21.70 11.72
N SER A 151 54.75 20.48 11.33
CA SER A 151 54.71 20.04 9.94
C SER A 151 53.77 18.85 9.73
N ALA A 152 53.22 18.67 8.52
CA ALA A 152 52.41 17.49 8.23
C ALA A 152 53.25 16.20 8.09
N SER A 153 52.62 15.03 8.11
CA SER A 153 53.22 13.75 7.81
C SER A 153 52.20 12.98 7.00
N THR A 154 52.35 12.97 5.67
CA THR A 154 51.29 12.47 4.78
C THR A 154 51.83 11.72 3.58
N ILE A 155 51.02 10.80 3.07
CA ILE A 155 51.21 10.14 1.77
C ILE A 155 50.06 10.52 0.83
N ARG A 156 50.23 10.24 -0.45
CA ARG A 156 49.22 10.44 -1.50
C ARG A 156 49.35 9.35 -2.57
N ILE A 157 48.37 9.23 -3.44
CA ILE A 157 48.43 8.32 -4.59
C ILE A 157 48.37 9.09 -5.91
N ASP A 158 48.55 8.39 -7.02
CA ASP A 158 48.29 8.95 -8.34
C ASP A 158 46.81 8.90 -8.73
N TYR A 159 46.46 9.43 -9.89
CA TYR A 159 45.08 9.45 -10.39
C TYR A 159 44.52 8.03 -10.61
N ILE A 160 43.37 7.76 -10.01
CA ILE A 160 42.56 6.55 -10.22
C ILE A 160 41.46 6.87 -11.23
N PRO A 161 41.37 6.17 -12.37
CA PRO A 161 40.24 6.30 -13.29
C PRO A 161 38.92 5.92 -12.62
N ILE A 162 37.87 6.71 -12.86
CA ILE A 162 36.52 6.49 -12.33
C ILE A 162 35.45 6.77 -13.38
N GLU A 163 34.25 6.28 -13.11
CA GLU A 163 33.03 6.66 -13.83
C GLU A 163 32.42 7.94 -13.24
N PRO A 164 31.90 8.85 -14.10
CA PRO A 164 31.11 9.99 -13.65
C PRO A 164 29.76 9.57 -13.09
N ASP A 165 29.12 10.46 -12.33
CA ASP A 165 27.75 10.27 -11.80
C ASP A 165 27.60 8.92 -11.07
N THR A 166 28.59 8.60 -10.24
CA THR A 166 28.72 7.29 -9.59
C THR A 166 29.14 7.47 -8.14
N ASP A 167 28.49 6.73 -7.24
CA ASP A 167 28.86 6.71 -5.82
C ASP A 167 30.10 5.82 -5.58
N TYR A 168 31.01 6.28 -4.73
CA TYR A 168 32.21 5.57 -4.29
C TYR A 168 32.30 5.57 -2.77
N VAL A 169 32.70 4.44 -2.20
CA VAL A 169 33.08 4.37 -0.78
C VAL A 169 34.56 4.69 -0.65
N LEU A 170 34.90 5.63 0.23
CA LEU A 170 36.25 5.89 0.69
C LEU A 170 36.34 5.59 2.18
N GLY A 171 37.27 4.73 2.58
CA GLY A 171 37.45 4.38 3.97
C GLY A 171 38.85 3.88 4.31
N ALA A 172 39.12 3.74 5.60
CA ALA A 172 40.34 3.14 6.11
C ALA A 172 40.18 2.73 7.58
N TRP A 173 40.96 1.75 8.01
CA TRP A 173 41.18 1.50 9.42
C TRP A 173 42.20 2.49 9.95
N ALA A 174 41.91 3.11 11.09
CA ALA A 174 42.83 4.06 11.71
C ALA A 174 42.92 3.87 13.22
N ARG A 175 44.12 4.14 13.75
CA ARG A 175 44.45 4.17 15.17
C ARG A 175 45.21 5.47 15.46
N GLY A 176 44.99 6.07 16.62
CA GLY A 176 45.61 7.34 16.99
C GLY A 176 46.07 7.40 18.44
N ILE A 177 47.18 8.09 18.69
CA ILE A 177 47.71 8.39 20.02
C ILE A 177 47.93 9.90 20.11
N ASN A 178 47.25 10.53 21.07
CA ASN A 178 47.34 11.97 21.33
C ASN A 178 47.14 12.83 20.07
N ILE A 179 46.22 12.46 19.19
CA ILE A 179 45.87 13.25 18.01
C ILE A 179 45.26 14.58 18.46
N THR A 180 45.91 15.70 18.13
CA THR A 180 45.40 17.04 18.42
C THR A 180 45.03 17.77 17.14
N VAL A 181 43.99 18.60 17.22
CA VAL A 181 43.64 19.54 16.15
C VAL A 181 44.58 20.74 16.20
N GLY A 182 45.14 21.12 15.06
CA GLY A 182 45.95 22.33 14.89
C GLY A 182 45.09 23.58 14.67
N ASP A 183 45.62 24.55 13.94
CA ASP A 183 44.99 25.87 13.75
C ASP A 183 43.69 25.83 12.91
N HIS A 184 43.46 24.73 12.19
CA HIS A 184 42.24 24.47 11.44
C HIS A 184 41.70 23.08 11.79
N GLY A 185 40.39 22.89 11.70
CA GLY A 185 39.72 21.62 12.06
C GLY A 185 40.24 20.39 11.29
N TYR A 186 40.81 20.58 10.11
CA TYR A 186 41.40 19.52 9.30
C TYR A 186 42.88 19.23 9.62
N HIS A 187 43.56 20.09 10.39
CA HIS A 187 44.94 19.88 10.84
C HIS A 187 44.98 18.81 11.94
N ARG A 188 44.84 17.54 11.57
CA ARG A 188 44.87 16.34 12.44
C ARG A 188 45.18 15.09 11.61
N LEU A 189 45.08 13.89 12.20
CA LEU A 189 45.06 12.64 11.42
C LEU A 189 43.84 12.66 10.49
N TYR A 190 44.07 12.41 9.21
CA TYR A 190 43.18 12.91 8.18
C TYR A 190 43.35 12.20 6.83
N LEU A 191 42.27 12.13 6.04
CA LEU A 191 42.21 11.50 4.72
C LEU A 191 41.42 12.41 3.75
N VAL A 192 41.99 12.73 2.58
CA VAL A 192 41.37 13.60 1.56
C VAL A 192 41.42 12.99 0.18
N GLY A 193 40.24 12.81 -0.42
CA GLY A 193 40.05 12.55 -1.84
C GLY A 193 39.73 13.84 -2.63
N ARG A 194 39.95 13.83 -3.94
CA ARG A 194 39.48 14.89 -4.85
C ARG A 194 39.11 14.29 -6.21
N PHE A 195 38.04 14.80 -6.81
CA PHE A 195 37.67 14.49 -8.19
C PHE A 195 38.36 15.40 -9.20
N TYR A 196 38.64 14.86 -10.39
CA TYR A 196 39.30 15.56 -11.49
C TYR A 196 38.62 15.23 -12.82
N ASP A 197 38.67 16.19 -13.74
CA ASP A 197 38.18 16.02 -15.11
C ASP A 197 39.18 15.27 -16.01
N GLU A 198 38.83 15.10 -17.28
CA GLU A 198 39.68 14.46 -18.29
C GLU A 198 41.05 15.13 -18.51
N ASN A 199 41.16 16.42 -18.15
CA ASN A 199 42.36 17.24 -18.29
C ASN A 199 43.15 17.32 -16.97
N TYR A 200 42.82 16.46 -15.99
CA TYR A 200 43.41 16.44 -14.65
C TYR A 200 43.23 17.77 -13.89
N GLN A 201 42.22 18.57 -14.25
CA GLN A 201 41.84 19.74 -13.48
C GLN A 201 40.94 19.30 -12.32
N MET A 202 41.25 19.80 -11.13
CA MET A 202 40.47 19.50 -9.94
C MET A 202 39.07 20.09 -10.09
N LEU A 203 38.05 19.26 -9.90
CA LEU A 203 36.67 19.68 -9.98
C LEU A 203 36.25 20.37 -8.69
N PRO A 204 35.51 21.49 -8.78
CA PRO A 204 34.92 22.12 -7.61
C PRO A 204 33.81 21.22 -7.07
N THR A 205 33.99 20.70 -5.86
CA THR A 205 32.91 20.05 -5.12
C THR A 205 32.07 21.13 -4.42
N PRO A 206 30.71 20.99 -4.36
CA PRO A 206 29.81 22.01 -3.78
C PRO A 206 30.23 22.47 -2.39
N ASP A 207 30.80 21.57 -1.60
CA ASP A 207 31.67 21.94 -0.50
C ASP A 207 33.12 21.69 -0.93
N CYS A 208 33.93 22.74 -0.98
CA CYS A 208 35.39 22.60 -1.07
C CYS A 208 36.00 21.75 0.07
N PHE A 209 35.16 21.38 1.05
CA PHE A 209 35.39 20.52 2.18
C PHE A 209 34.50 19.25 2.26
N ALA A 210 33.81 18.82 1.19
CA ALA A 210 32.97 17.60 1.23
C ALA A 210 33.79 16.30 1.31
N ASP A 211 34.98 16.28 0.71
CA ASP A 211 35.81 15.05 0.62
C ASP A 211 36.85 14.94 1.75
N ILE A 212 36.47 15.40 2.93
CA ILE A 212 37.37 15.72 4.05
C ILE A 212 37.03 14.84 5.24
N TYR A 213 37.88 13.85 5.50
CA TYR A 213 37.65 12.89 6.57
C TYR A 213 38.67 13.07 7.66
N SER A 214 38.13 13.48 8.78
CA SER A 214 38.91 13.50 9.98
C SER A 214 38.64 12.27 10.80
N PHE A 215 39.71 11.59 11.16
CA PHE A 215 39.63 10.56 12.18
C PHE A 215 39.36 11.21 13.55
N ASP A 216 39.07 10.36 14.54
CA ASP A 216 38.84 10.80 15.91
C ASP A 216 40.05 11.57 16.47
N THR A 217 39.81 12.36 17.52
CA THR A 217 40.88 13.09 18.24
C THR A 217 41.23 12.38 19.54
N GLY A 218 42.36 12.74 20.15
CA GLY A 218 42.85 12.09 21.35
C GLY A 218 43.49 10.75 21.04
N THR A 219 43.27 9.76 21.91
CA THR A 219 43.80 8.40 21.75
C THR A 219 42.64 7.44 21.50
N PHE A 220 42.74 6.67 20.43
CA PHE A 220 41.75 5.68 20.02
C PHE A 220 42.44 4.47 19.39
N ASP A 221 41.88 3.29 19.62
CA ASP A 221 42.36 2.06 18.98
C ASP A 221 41.80 1.94 17.55
N TRP A 222 42.21 0.90 16.82
CA TRP A 222 41.76 0.61 15.47
C TRP A 222 40.24 0.70 15.36
N LYS A 223 39.81 1.63 14.52
CA LYS A 223 38.41 1.88 14.17
C LYS A 223 38.33 2.08 12.67
N TYR A 224 37.28 1.52 12.08
CA TYR A 224 36.98 1.75 10.66
C TYR A 224 36.24 3.07 10.48
N PHE A 225 36.65 3.82 9.48
CA PHE A 225 36.01 5.07 9.07
C PHE A 225 35.72 4.95 7.59
N GLU A 226 34.49 5.25 7.19
CA GLU A 226 34.06 5.22 5.81
C GLU A 226 33.07 6.34 5.50
N HIS A 227 33.06 6.76 4.25
CA HIS A 227 32.09 7.71 3.72
C HIS A 227 31.83 7.46 2.24
N ILE A 228 30.63 7.78 1.80
CA ILE A 228 30.19 7.68 0.41
C ILE A 228 30.34 9.04 -0.26
N HIS A 229 30.89 9.04 -1.48
CA HIS A 229 31.05 10.21 -2.33
C HIS A 229 30.42 10.00 -3.68
N HIS A 230 29.65 10.99 -4.11
CA HIS A 230 29.09 11.01 -5.45
C HIS A 230 30.03 11.74 -6.41
N SER A 231 30.44 11.07 -7.50
CA SER A 231 31.31 11.67 -8.51
C SER A 231 30.53 12.64 -9.42
N PRO A 232 31.03 13.87 -9.68
CA PRO A 232 30.38 14.78 -10.62
C PRO A 232 30.27 14.21 -12.05
N GLU A 233 29.30 14.68 -12.84
CA GLU A 233 29.06 14.25 -14.23
C GLU A 233 30.30 14.37 -15.16
N ASN A 234 31.16 15.36 -14.90
CA ASN A 234 32.40 15.56 -15.65
C ASN A 234 33.65 14.94 -14.98
N ALA A 235 33.51 14.20 -13.89
CA ALA A 235 34.61 13.52 -13.22
C ALA A 235 35.09 12.32 -14.05
N ARG A 236 36.41 12.17 -14.15
CA ARG A 236 37.08 11.06 -14.85
C ARG A 236 38.16 10.40 -14.00
N TYR A 237 38.70 11.14 -13.03
CA TYR A 237 39.68 10.61 -12.10
C TYR A 237 39.36 11.02 -10.67
N TRP A 238 39.87 10.22 -9.76
CA TRP A 238 39.89 10.52 -8.34
C TRP A 238 41.31 10.34 -7.79
N LYS A 239 41.67 11.06 -6.73
CA LYS A 239 43.01 10.98 -6.12
C LYS A 239 42.96 11.26 -4.63
N ILE A 240 43.62 10.41 -3.83
CA ILE A 240 43.99 10.78 -2.46
C ILE A 240 45.09 11.83 -2.53
N THR A 241 44.76 13.06 -2.15
CA THR A 241 45.72 14.17 -2.17
C THR A 241 46.54 14.24 -0.89
N SER A 242 46.00 13.73 0.21
CA SER A 242 46.67 13.66 1.51
C SER A 242 46.05 12.60 2.41
N LEU A 243 46.89 11.71 2.94
CA LEU A 243 46.56 10.71 3.96
C LEU A 243 47.61 10.74 5.06
N GLY A 244 47.22 10.98 6.31
CA GLY A 244 48.13 11.09 7.45
C GLY A 244 47.82 12.31 8.34
N ILE A 245 48.79 12.83 9.08
CA ILE A 245 48.60 14.00 9.95
C ILE A 245 48.86 15.29 9.16
N THR A 246 47.90 16.20 9.05
CA THR A 246 48.05 17.41 8.21
C THR A 246 48.30 18.71 9.00
N GLY A 247 48.87 19.69 8.30
CA GLY A 247 49.07 21.06 8.79
C GLY A 247 49.84 21.15 10.11
N THR A 248 49.21 21.82 11.09
CA THR A 248 49.72 22.03 12.45
C THR A 248 49.11 21.07 13.48
N GLY A 249 48.49 19.97 13.03
CA GLY A 249 48.03 18.89 13.90
C GLY A 249 49.19 18.11 14.47
N SER A 250 49.02 17.50 15.64
CA SER A 250 50.08 16.73 16.30
C SER A 250 49.59 15.36 16.77
N GLY A 251 50.53 14.50 17.17
CA GLY A 251 50.27 13.15 17.66
C GLY A 251 50.89 12.08 16.76
N GLU A 252 50.46 10.84 16.97
CA GLU A 252 50.89 9.66 16.23
C GLU A 252 49.67 8.91 15.71
N GLY A 253 49.69 8.49 14.45
CA GLY A 253 48.58 7.79 13.82
C GLY A 253 49.05 6.66 12.92
N TRP A 254 48.25 5.60 12.88
CA TRP A 254 48.42 4.46 11.99
C TRP A 254 47.19 4.35 11.11
N ILE A 255 47.40 4.04 9.84
CA ILE A 255 46.33 3.81 8.87
C ILE A 255 46.64 2.52 8.12
N ASP A 256 45.61 1.72 7.90
CA ASP A 256 45.69 0.42 7.25
C ASP A 256 44.40 0.14 6.46
N ASP A 257 44.46 -0.84 5.56
CA ASP A 257 43.32 -1.35 4.78
C ASP A 257 42.48 -0.22 4.13
N VAL A 258 43.14 0.65 3.36
CA VAL A 258 42.49 1.79 2.71
C VAL A 258 41.59 1.33 1.56
N VAL A 259 40.34 1.73 1.55
CA VAL A 259 39.35 1.34 0.54
C VAL A 259 38.95 2.53 -0.30
N PHE A 260 39.02 2.38 -1.62
CA PHE A 260 38.28 3.24 -2.57
C PHE A 260 37.68 2.36 -3.65
N ARG A 261 36.36 2.21 -3.67
CA ARG A 261 35.64 1.33 -4.60
C ARG A 261 34.29 1.92 -4.95
N LYS A 262 33.69 1.47 -6.05
CA LYS A 262 32.29 1.82 -6.34
C LYS A 262 31.40 1.40 -5.18
N HIS A 263 30.51 2.29 -4.77
CA HIS A 263 29.55 2.01 -3.73
C HIS A 263 28.41 1.18 -4.31
N VAL A 264 28.22 0.02 -3.72
CA VAL A 264 27.00 -0.77 -3.85
C VAL A 264 26.24 -0.54 -2.53
N PRO A 265 25.15 0.23 -2.53
CA PRO A 265 24.23 0.34 -1.40
C PRO A 265 23.84 -1.03 -0.92
N GLU A 266 23.68 -1.14 0.40
CA GLU A 266 23.20 -2.37 0.99
C GLU A 266 21.80 -2.67 0.43
N PRO A 267 21.56 -3.90 -0.07
CA PRO A 267 20.26 -4.28 -0.61
C PRO A 267 19.19 -4.33 0.49
N TYR A 268 19.60 -4.24 1.75
CA TYR A 268 18.76 -4.24 2.94
C TYR A 268 19.30 -3.18 3.91
N SER A 269 18.47 -2.26 4.38
CA SER A 269 18.88 -1.23 5.33
C SER A 269 17.89 -1.11 6.47
N CYS A 270 18.38 -1.25 7.70
CA CYS A 270 17.63 -1.04 8.94
C CYS A 270 18.04 0.25 9.68
N ASP A 271 18.80 1.13 9.03
CA ASP A 271 19.37 2.33 9.65
C ASP A 271 18.34 3.46 9.88
N GLY A 272 17.13 3.27 9.36
CA GLY A 272 16.02 4.21 9.47
C GLY A 272 16.06 5.39 8.50
N LYS A 273 17.11 5.54 7.67
CA LYS A 273 17.19 6.62 6.66
C LYS A 273 16.39 6.29 5.40
N HIS A 274 16.16 5.00 5.17
CA HIS A 274 15.58 4.51 3.92
C HIS A 274 14.17 3.97 4.05
N MET A 275 13.42 4.28 5.10
CA MET A 275 12.08 3.70 5.37
C MET A 275 10.92 4.72 5.34
N GLN A 276 9.70 4.21 5.32
CA GLN A 276 8.45 4.96 5.39
C GLN A 276 8.02 5.14 6.86
N GLY A 277 7.80 6.40 7.28
CA GLY A 277 7.23 6.72 8.59
C GLY A 277 8.21 7.25 9.66
N ILE A 278 7.67 7.54 10.85
CA ILE A 278 8.44 8.03 12.01
C ILE A 278 9.00 6.83 12.77
N ARG A 279 10.26 6.94 13.20
CA ARG A 279 10.98 5.97 14.04
C ARG A 279 10.18 5.61 15.31
N ILE A 280 9.55 4.44 15.33
CA ILE A 280 8.93 3.91 16.54
C ILE A 280 10.05 3.34 17.42
N ALA A 281 10.15 3.82 18.66
CA ALA A 281 11.17 3.34 19.59
C ALA A 281 11.07 1.81 19.76
N ASN A 282 12.18 1.12 19.48
CA ASN A 282 12.40 -0.33 19.58
C ASN A 282 11.97 -1.22 18.40
N TYR A 283 11.75 -0.67 17.20
CA TYR A 283 11.70 -1.48 15.96
C TYR A 283 12.85 -1.11 15.02
N PRO A 284 13.55 -2.09 14.42
CA PRO A 284 14.48 -1.82 13.34
C PRO A 284 13.66 -1.41 12.11
N ASN A 285 14.02 -0.28 11.52
CA ASN A 285 13.24 0.35 10.47
C ASN A 285 13.82 -0.07 9.13
N CYS A 286 13.37 -1.22 8.63
CA CYS A 286 14.03 -1.90 7.54
C CYS A 286 13.34 -1.69 6.18
N ALA A 287 14.13 -1.52 5.14
CA ALA A 287 13.66 -1.48 3.75
C ALA A 287 14.63 -2.25 2.88
N VAL A 288 14.13 -2.82 1.78
CA VAL A 288 14.97 -3.47 0.77
C VAL A 288 15.15 -2.55 -0.43
N SER A 289 16.33 -2.57 -1.04
CA SER A 289 16.63 -1.84 -2.27
C SER A 289 16.85 -2.78 -3.44
N VAL A 290 16.38 -2.35 -4.61
CA VAL A 290 16.69 -2.96 -5.91
C VAL A 290 17.42 -1.95 -6.77
N LYS A 291 18.27 -2.43 -7.66
CA LYS A 291 18.87 -1.62 -8.74
C LYS A 291 19.03 -2.45 -9.99
N GLY A 292 18.41 -1.97 -11.07
CA GLY A 292 18.36 -2.70 -12.32
C GLY A 292 17.70 -4.07 -12.19
N TYR A 293 17.86 -4.89 -13.22
CA TYR A 293 17.20 -6.19 -13.33
C TYR A 293 17.97 -7.37 -12.70
N GLU A 294 19.24 -7.18 -12.36
CA GLU A 294 20.09 -8.26 -11.80
C GLU A 294 19.93 -8.41 -10.27
N ASN A 295 19.46 -7.36 -9.60
CA ASN A 295 19.31 -7.29 -8.15
C ASN A 295 17.84 -7.46 -7.76
N VAL A 296 17.39 -8.71 -7.78
CA VAL A 296 15.99 -9.07 -7.55
C VAL A 296 15.81 -9.60 -6.13
N TRP A 297 14.78 -9.10 -5.47
CA TRP A 297 14.27 -9.67 -4.23
C TRP A 297 13.07 -10.54 -4.53
N TYR A 298 12.96 -11.70 -3.86
CA TYR A 298 11.75 -12.51 -3.94
C TYR A 298 11.39 -13.16 -2.62
N SER A 299 10.09 -13.27 -2.37
CA SER A 299 9.56 -13.89 -1.16
C SER A 299 9.64 -15.42 -1.19
N ASP A 300 9.54 -16.05 -0.03
CA ASP A 300 9.08 -17.43 0.07
C ASP A 300 7.68 -17.60 -0.58
N PRO A 301 7.29 -18.81 -1.00
CA PRO A 301 5.95 -19.07 -1.51
C PRO A 301 4.87 -18.75 -0.46
N ILE A 302 3.96 -17.86 -0.83
CA ILE A 302 2.82 -17.42 -0.01
C ILE A 302 1.61 -18.29 -0.39
N PRO A 303 1.00 -19.04 0.55
CA PRO A 303 -0.20 -19.80 0.25
C PRO A 303 -1.36 -18.89 -0.17
N ILE A 304 -2.07 -19.25 -1.24
CA ILE A 304 -3.21 -18.50 -1.77
C ILE A 304 -4.39 -19.42 -2.11
N THR A 305 -5.58 -18.85 -2.19
CA THR A 305 -6.79 -19.48 -2.74
C THR A 305 -6.82 -19.24 -4.27
N PRO A 306 -6.92 -20.27 -5.13
CA PRO A 306 -7.09 -20.09 -6.57
C PRO A 306 -8.39 -19.36 -6.94
N GLU A 307 -8.45 -18.82 -8.16
CA GLU A 307 -9.56 -18.01 -8.70
C GLU A 307 -10.03 -16.86 -7.78
N THR A 308 -9.11 -16.30 -6.99
CA THR A 308 -9.41 -15.26 -6.01
C THR A 308 -8.68 -13.97 -6.37
N GLU A 309 -9.34 -12.82 -6.16
CA GLU A 309 -8.73 -11.51 -6.36
C GLU A 309 -7.74 -11.23 -5.22
N TYR A 310 -6.61 -10.63 -5.55
CA TYR A 310 -5.61 -10.19 -4.59
C TYR A 310 -5.25 -8.74 -4.86
N ILE A 311 -5.13 -7.96 -3.80
CA ILE A 311 -4.61 -6.59 -3.83
C ILE A 311 -3.28 -6.59 -3.08
N LEU A 312 -2.21 -6.32 -3.82
CA LEU A 312 -0.89 -6.08 -3.26
C LEU A 312 -0.71 -4.58 -3.05
N SER A 313 -0.48 -4.16 -1.81
CA SER A 313 -0.09 -2.79 -1.46
C SER A 313 1.39 -2.77 -1.05
N VAL A 314 2.17 -1.81 -1.52
CA VAL A 314 3.58 -1.62 -1.11
C VAL A 314 3.96 -0.15 -1.08
N TYR A 315 4.85 0.25 -0.18
CA TYR A 315 5.44 1.59 -0.19
C TYR A 315 6.75 1.58 -0.96
N ILE A 316 6.88 2.53 -1.88
CA ILE A 316 8.05 2.64 -2.75
C ILE A 316 8.53 4.07 -2.78
N LYS A 317 9.85 4.26 -2.78
CA LYS A 317 10.50 5.52 -3.17
C LYS A 317 11.68 5.25 -4.11
N ARG A 318 12.02 6.24 -4.93
CA ARG A 318 13.29 6.28 -5.67
C ARG A 318 14.34 7.01 -4.84
N GLN A 319 15.61 6.66 -5.03
CA GLN A 319 16.70 7.33 -4.33
C GLN A 319 17.04 8.70 -4.96
N ASN A 320 17.05 8.78 -6.29
CA ASN A 320 17.43 9.97 -7.06
C ASN A 320 16.32 10.35 -8.06
N ASP A 321 16.50 11.46 -8.79
CA ASP A 321 15.45 12.07 -9.61
C ASP A 321 15.29 11.52 -11.06
N GLY A 322 15.73 10.30 -11.37
CA GLY A 322 15.71 9.76 -12.73
C GLY A 322 14.35 9.28 -13.25
N GLU A 323 14.38 8.72 -14.46
CA GLU A 323 13.19 8.36 -15.25
C GLU A 323 12.87 6.85 -15.22
N GLU A 324 13.70 6.05 -14.55
CA GLU A 324 13.54 4.60 -14.46
C GLU A 324 12.38 4.26 -13.51
N ASN A 325 11.75 3.10 -13.73
CA ASN A 325 10.64 2.63 -12.90
C ASN A 325 10.98 1.26 -12.28
N PRO A 326 10.56 1.01 -11.03
CA PRO A 326 10.60 -0.33 -10.47
C PRO A 326 9.46 -1.19 -11.03
N GLY A 327 9.69 -2.49 -11.03
CA GLY A 327 8.69 -3.50 -11.35
C GLY A 327 8.35 -4.36 -10.13
N ILE A 328 7.08 -4.75 -10.05
CA ILE A 328 6.63 -5.84 -9.20
C ILE A 328 6.18 -6.97 -10.10
N ARG A 329 6.71 -8.17 -9.85
CA ARG A 329 6.26 -9.37 -10.56
C ARG A 329 5.61 -10.34 -9.57
N LEU A 330 4.43 -10.82 -9.94
CA LEU A 330 3.62 -11.80 -9.22
C LEU A 330 3.71 -13.12 -9.97
N VAL A 331 4.33 -14.13 -9.36
CA VAL A 331 4.53 -15.44 -9.98
C VAL A 331 3.66 -16.46 -9.27
N TRP A 332 2.71 -17.02 -10.00
CA TRP A 332 1.77 -18.02 -9.51
C TRP A 332 2.37 -19.41 -9.63
N LEU A 333 2.32 -20.18 -8.54
CA LEU A 333 2.94 -21.49 -8.43
C LEU A 333 1.90 -22.59 -8.12
N ASP A 334 2.16 -23.80 -8.60
CA ASP A 334 1.38 -25.01 -8.27
C ASP A 334 1.83 -25.65 -6.94
N SER A 335 1.24 -26.80 -6.58
CA SER A 335 1.59 -27.57 -5.38
C SER A 335 3.05 -28.07 -5.36
N ASP A 336 3.66 -28.24 -6.53
CA ASP A 336 5.05 -28.67 -6.70
C ASP A 336 6.02 -27.47 -6.81
N LEU A 337 5.52 -26.26 -6.53
CA LEU A 337 6.22 -24.97 -6.63
C LEU A 337 6.75 -24.67 -8.04
N GLN A 338 6.13 -25.25 -9.07
CA GLN A 338 6.40 -24.91 -10.47
C GLN A 338 5.60 -23.68 -10.87
N GLU A 339 6.21 -22.83 -11.70
CA GLU A 339 5.55 -21.64 -12.24
C GLU A 339 4.44 -22.02 -13.21
N ILE A 340 3.24 -21.48 -12.96
CA ILE A 340 2.06 -21.61 -13.81
C ILE A 340 1.95 -20.42 -14.76
N SER A 341 2.11 -19.22 -14.22
CA SER A 341 2.02 -17.96 -14.94
C SER A 341 2.64 -16.83 -14.12
N GLU A 342 2.98 -15.75 -14.82
CA GLU A 342 3.48 -14.52 -14.21
C GLU A 342 2.64 -13.32 -14.66
N GLU A 343 2.53 -12.34 -13.77
CA GLU A 343 2.03 -10.99 -14.07
C GLU A 343 3.09 -9.99 -13.61
N THR A 344 3.43 -9.04 -14.48
CA THR A 344 4.39 -7.99 -14.17
C THR A 344 3.69 -6.65 -14.28
N ASP A 345 3.75 -5.88 -13.20
CA ASP A 345 3.32 -4.49 -13.21
C ASP A 345 4.53 -3.57 -13.10
N VAL A 346 4.56 -2.55 -13.96
CA VAL A 346 5.62 -1.54 -14.00
C VAL A 346 5.09 -0.28 -13.35
N ILE A 347 5.71 0.11 -12.24
CA ILE A 347 5.20 1.18 -11.39
C ILE A 347 5.68 2.51 -11.91
N GLY A 348 4.87 3.15 -12.76
CA GLY A 348 5.18 4.46 -13.33
C GLY A 348 5.23 5.58 -12.28
N ASN A 349 6.11 6.55 -12.48
CA ASN A 349 6.21 7.80 -11.71
C ASN A 349 6.45 7.59 -10.20
N VAL A 350 7.53 6.91 -9.85
CA VAL A 350 7.97 6.80 -8.45
C VAL A 350 8.57 8.12 -7.96
N SER A 351 8.24 8.51 -6.72
CA SER A 351 8.71 9.75 -6.09
C SER A 351 9.93 9.50 -5.21
N THR A 352 10.76 10.52 -4.98
CA THR A 352 11.85 10.49 -3.98
C THR A 352 11.33 10.39 -2.54
N GLU A 353 10.04 10.64 -2.33
CA GLU A 353 9.32 10.36 -1.10
C GLU A 353 8.54 9.05 -1.23
N TYR A 354 8.35 8.36 -0.09
CA TYR A 354 7.57 7.14 -0.05
C TYR A 354 6.11 7.38 -0.41
N LYS A 355 5.63 6.62 -1.39
CA LYS A 355 4.21 6.57 -1.78
C LYS A 355 3.72 5.13 -1.75
N ALA A 356 2.46 4.96 -1.36
CA ALA A 356 1.80 3.67 -1.47
C ALA A 356 1.41 3.42 -2.92
N TYR A 357 1.64 2.20 -3.39
CA TYR A 357 1.22 1.69 -4.68
C TYR A 357 0.40 0.43 -4.45
N GLU A 358 -0.67 0.26 -5.23
CA GLU A 358 -1.54 -0.91 -5.16
C GLU A 358 -1.69 -1.55 -6.54
N VAL A 359 -1.60 -2.87 -6.58
CA VAL A 359 -1.78 -3.70 -7.77
C VAL A 359 -2.86 -4.72 -7.44
N SER A 360 -3.89 -4.83 -8.29
CA SER A 360 -4.92 -5.87 -8.18
C SER A 360 -4.74 -6.92 -9.26
N THR A 361 -4.93 -8.20 -8.91
CA THR A 361 -4.79 -9.35 -9.81
C THR A 361 -5.74 -10.48 -9.39
N VAL A 362 -5.98 -11.45 -10.27
CA VAL A 362 -6.75 -12.66 -9.98
C VAL A 362 -5.89 -13.90 -10.16
N SER A 363 -5.81 -14.74 -9.13
CA SER A 363 -5.00 -15.96 -9.16
C SER A 363 -5.55 -17.02 -10.15
N PRO A 364 -4.72 -17.73 -10.92
CA PRO A 364 -5.16 -18.81 -11.81
C PRO A 364 -5.85 -19.99 -11.09
N GLU A 365 -6.69 -20.75 -11.82
CA GLU A 365 -7.44 -21.92 -11.29
C GLU A 365 -6.58 -22.98 -10.58
N ASN A 366 -5.35 -23.18 -11.04
CA ASN A 366 -4.45 -24.22 -10.52
C ASN A 366 -3.35 -23.68 -9.59
N SER A 367 -3.43 -22.41 -9.20
CA SER A 367 -2.42 -21.80 -8.33
C SER A 367 -2.69 -22.09 -6.86
N GLU A 368 -1.66 -22.55 -6.15
CA GLU A 368 -1.70 -22.82 -4.69
C GLU A 368 -0.80 -21.86 -3.91
N TYR A 369 0.21 -21.29 -4.58
CA TYR A 369 1.10 -20.31 -3.99
C TYR A 369 1.32 -19.11 -4.92
N LEU A 370 1.67 -17.98 -4.31
CA LEU A 370 2.16 -16.78 -4.96
C LEU A 370 3.58 -16.50 -4.49
N ARG A 371 4.45 -16.08 -5.39
CA ARG A 371 5.75 -15.49 -5.05
C ARG A 371 5.80 -14.06 -5.57
N ILE A 372 6.25 -13.14 -4.72
CA ILE A 372 6.38 -11.73 -5.07
C ILE A 372 7.84 -11.45 -5.38
N TYR A 373 8.10 -10.80 -6.51
CA TYR A 373 9.40 -10.34 -6.95
C TYR A 373 9.43 -8.81 -7.00
N LEU A 374 10.48 -8.22 -6.45
CA LEU A 374 10.78 -6.79 -6.52
C LEU A 374 12.02 -6.60 -7.38
N GLN A 375 11.95 -5.79 -8.43
CA GLN A 375 13.04 -5.63 -9.39
C GLN A 375 13.07 -4.21 -9.99
N GLY A 376 14.23 -3.79 -10.50
CA GLY A 376 14.36 -2.57 -11.30
C GLY A 376 14.22 -2.83 -12.81
N GLU A 377 14.27 -1.77 -13.61
CA GLU A 377 14.29 -1.85 -15.07
C GLU A 377 15.56 -2.52 -15.63
N GLU A 378 15.48 -3.07 -16.85
CA GLU A 378 16.63 -3.66 -17.54
C GLU A 378 17.70 -2.59 -17.82
N ASN A 379 18.92 -2.81 -17.34
CA ASN A 379 20.03 -1.84 -17.32
C ASN A 379 19.80 -0.60 -16.45
N GLY A 380 18.80 -0.64 -15.56
CA GLY A 380 18.52 0.45 -14.66
C GLY A 380 19.68 0.76 -13.72
N LYS A 381 20.02 2.04 -13.57
CA LYS A 381 21.06 2.54 -12.68
C LYS A 381 20.51 3.08 -11.36
N GLU A 382 19.21 3.30 -11.28
CA GLU A 382 18.55 3.87 -10.11
C GLU A 382 18.29 2.83 -9.02
N TYR A 383 18.32 3.31 -7.77
CA TYR A 383 17.90 2.52 -6.62
C TYR A 383 16.46 2.85 -6.28
N PHE A 384 15.65 1.80 -6.11
CA PHE A 384 14.30 1.90 -5.56
C PHE A 384 14.27 1.19 -4.22
N TRP A 385 13.64 1.83 -3.24
CA TRP A 385 13.48 1.30 -1.90
C TRP A 385 12.03 0.87 -1.71
N PHE A 386 11.84 -0.35 -1.25
CA PHE A 386 10.55 -0.95 -0.94
C PHE A 386 10.43 -1.14 0.57
N ASP A 387 9.25 -0.82 1.07
CA ASP A 387 8.89 -0.94 2.48
C ASP A 387 7.42 -1.37 2.57
N THR A 388 7.07 -2.03 3.67
CA THR A 388 5.70 -2.35 4.09
C THR A 388 4.84 -2.91 2.96
N LEU A 389 5.04 -4.19 2.70
CA LEU A 389 4.32 -4.97 1.72
C LEU A 389 3.11 -5.67 2.37
N ARG A 390 1.96 -5.61 1.71
CA ARG A 390 0.72 -6.26 2.18
C ARG A 390 -0.01 -6.90 1.03
N LEU A 391 -0.31 -8.19 1.14
CA LEU A 391 -1.19 -8.91 0.23
C LEU A 391 -2.54 -9.15 0.90
N LYS A 392 -3.60 -8.68 0.25
CA LYS A 392 -4.98 -8.80 0.70
C LYS A 392 -5.74 -9.71 -0.25
N GLU A 393 -6.49 -10.67 0.27
CA GLU A 393 -7.50 -11.42 -0.47
C GLU A 393 -8.73 -10.51 -0.65
N GLY A 394 -9.02 -10.18 -1.91
CA GLY A 394 -10.29 -9.61 -2.33
C GLY A 394 -11.42 -10.61 -2.11
N HIS A 395 -12.64 -10.13 -1.85
CA HIS A 395 -13.79 -11.01 -1.87
C HIS A 395 -13.93 -11.62 -3.27
N ARG A 396 -14.24 -12.93 -3.36
CA ARG A 396 -14.73 -13.53 -4.61
C ARG A 396 -15.80 -12.61 -5.16
N ASN A 397 -15.71 -12.20 -6.44
CA ASN A 397 -16.73 -11.40 -7.13
C ASN A 397 -18.12 -11.89 -6.71
N ILE A 398 -18.78 -11.17 -5.81
CA ILE A 398 -20.14 -11.51 -5.40
C ILE A 398 -21.01 -10.85 -6.43
N PRO A 399 -21.75 -11.60 -7.27
CA PRO A 399 -22.56 -11.01 -8.30
C PRO A 399 -23.53 -10.00 -7.67
N PRO A 400 -23.86 -8.90 -8.37
CA PRO A 400 -24.79 -7.91 -7.83
C PRO A 400 -26.10 -8.58 -7.39
N LEU A 401 -26.62 -8.20 -6.22
CA LEU A 401 -27.85 -8.77 -5.69
C LEU A 401 -29.02 -7.85 -6.02
N PHE A 402 -29.94 -8.30 -6.87
CA PHE A 402 -31.21 -7.60 -7.05
C PHE A 402 -32.04 -7.63 -5.77
N LEU A 403 -32.56 -6.48 -5.37
CA LEU A 403 -33.57 -6.41 -4.32
C LEU A 403 -34.94 -6.85 -4.87
N PRO A 404 -35.84 -7.36 -4.01
CA PRO A 404 -37.19 -7.75 -4.43
C PRO A 404 -37.93 -6.60 -5.10
N HIS A 405 -38.64 -6.88 -6.20
CA HIS A 405 -39.50 -5.91 -6.89
C HIS A 405 -40.93 -6.46 -7.00
N ARG A 406 -41.94 -5.58 -7.00
CA ARG A 406 -43.35 -5.96 -7.22
C ARG A 406 -43.80 -5.65 -8.66
N THR A 407 -44.82 -6.37 -9.11
CA THR A 407 -45.60 -6.01 -10.31
C THR A 407 -46.26 -4.65 -10.12
N ILE A 408 -45.94 -3.70 -10.99
CA ILE A 408 -46.52 -2.35 -10.95
C ILE A 408 -47.74 -2.30 -11.88
N PRO A 409 -48.95 -2.01 -11.38
CA PRO A 409 -50.11 -1.79 -12.23
C PRO A 409 -49.95 -0.45 -12.97
N VAL A 410 -50.11 -0.48 -14.29
CA VAL A 410 -49.84 0.70 -15.12
C VAL A 410 -51.01 1.07 -16.01
N LYS A 411 -51.38 2.36 -15.98
CA LYS A 411 -52.43 2.92 -16.82
C LYS A 411 -51.91 3.15 -18.23
N PRO A 412 -52.69 2.80 -19.27
CA PRO A 412 -52.32 3.12 -20.64
C PRO A 412 -52.10 4.62 -20.86
N GLY A 413 -51.04 4.98 -21.57
CA GLY A 413 -50.70 6.37 -21.91
C GLY A 413 -49.93 7.14 -20.84
N GLU A 414 -49.73 6.60 -19.64
CA GLU A 414 -48.91 7.22 -18.59
C GLU A 414 -47.47 6.66 -18.61
N PRO A 415 -46.44 7.50 -18.37
CA PRO A 415 -45.08 7.01 -18.20
C PRO A 415 -45.00 6.15 -16.93
N VAL A 416 -44.52 4.94 -17.11
CA VAL A 416 -44.18 3.99 -16.04
C VAL A 416 -42.73 4.23 -15.68
N VAL A 417 -42.49 4.41 -14.38
CA VAL A 417 -41.15 4.45 -13.81
C VAL A 417 -40.95 3.18 -13.01
N LEU A 418 -39.98 2.39 -13.42
CA LEU A 418 -39.55 1.17 -12.74
C LEU A 418 -38.28 1.47 -11.97
N TYR A 419 -38.34 1.32 -10.64
CA TYR A 419 -37.18 1.37 -9.77
C TYR A 419 -36.64 -0.04 -9.63
N ILE A 420 -35.42 -0.26 -10.11
CA ILE A 420 -34.72 -1.53 -9.95
C ILE A 420 -33.41 -1.24 -9.23
N GLN A 421 -33.25 -1.92 -8.11
CA GLN A 421 -32.06 -1.82 -7.28
C GLN A 421 -31.33 -3.15 -7.32
N ALA A 422 -30.10 -3.11 -7.80
CA ALA A 422 -29.11 -4.11 -7.46
C ALA A 422 -28.13 -3.48 -6.47
N LYS A 423 -27.74 -4.26 -5.46
CA LYS A 423 -26.65 -3.90 -4.57
C LYS A 423 -25.44 -4.68 -5.03
N ASP A 424 -24.40 -3.97 -5.44
CA ASP A 424 -23.09 -4.60 -5.46
C ASP A 424 -22.58 -4.68 -4.03
N LEU A 425 -22.17 -5.88 -3.62
CA LEU A 425 -21.61 -6.11 -2.30
C LEU A 425 -20.16 -5.63 -2.21
N ASN A 426 -19.50 -5.42 -3.36
CA ASN A 426 -18.18 -4.81 -3.46
C ASN A 426 -18.23 -3.28 -3.53
N ASN A 427 -19.42 -2.70 -3.69
CA ASN A 427 -19.67 -1.25 -3.79
C ASN A 427 -19.05 -0.60 -5.05
N ASP A 428 -18.93 -1.38 -6.12
CA ASP A 428 -18.59 -0.93 -7.46
C ASP A 428 -19.78 -0.25 -8.13
N SER A 429 -19.48 0.51 -9.19
CA SER A 429 -20.50 1.14 -10.02
C SER A 429 -21.23 0.09 -10.85
N LEU A 430 -22.56 0.06 -10.74
CA LEU A 430 -23.41 -0.86 -11.49
C LEU A 430 -23.92 -0.23 -12.78
N ILE A 431 -23.83 -1.01 -13.85
CA ILE A 431 -24.40 -0.74 -15.16
C ILE A 431 -25.64 -1.61 -15.32
N TYR A 432 -26.78 -0.97 -15.55
CA TYR A 432 -28.04 -1.66 -15.80
C TYR A 432 -28.34 -1.69 -17.30
N THR A 433 -28.83 -2.82 -17.80
CA THR A 433 -29.45 -2.92 -19.12
C THR A 433 -30.79 -3.64 -19.00
N ALA A 434 -31.81 -3.26 -19.77
CA ALA A 434 -33.10 -3.94 -19.73
C ALA A 434 -33.67 -4.22 -21.12
N ARG A 435 -34.39 -5.34 -21.25
CA ARG A 435 -35.05 -5.76 -22.50
C ARG A 435 -36.39 -6.46 -22.25
N LEU A 436 -37.37 -6.23 -23.11
CA LEU A 436 -38.62 -7.02 -23.12
C LEU A 436 -38.37 -8.42 -23.69
N ILE A 437 -38.92 -9.46 -23.06
CA ILE A 437 -38.72 -10.87 -23.46
C ILE A 437 -39.95 -11.47 -24.18
N ASN A 438 -41.10 -10.78 -24.20
CA ASN A 438 -42.35 -11.39 -24.66
C ASN A 438 -42.45 -11.50 -26.19
N GLY A 439 -41.89 -12.59 -26.75
CA GLY A 439 -42.43 -13.46 -27.82
C GLY A 439 -42.73 -12.90 -29.22
N ASP A 440 -43.06 -11.62 -29.35
CA ASP A 440 -43.23 -10.92 -30.61
C ASP A 440 -42.10 -9.91 -30.74
N SER A 441 -41.48 -9.88 -31.92
CA SER A 441 -40.33 -9.02 -32.24
C SER A 441 -40.63 -7.53 -32.00
N ILE A 442 -40.45 -7.07 -30.77
CA ILE A 442 -40.41 -5.67 -30.41
C ILE A 442 -38.96 -5.24 -30.57
N SER A 443 -38.75 -4.42 -31.61
CA SER A 443 -37.63 -3.49 -31.74
C SER A 443 -37.34 -2.85 -30.38
N SER A 444 -36.10 -3.00 -29.92
CA SER A 444 -35.48 -2.37 -28.75
C SER A 444 -36.28 -1.17 -28.21
N ILE A 445 -36.80 -1.28 -26.99
CA ILE A 445 -37.18 -0.07 -26.25
C ILE A 445 -35.88 0.73 -26.10
N ASN A 446 -35.80 1.91 -26.71
CA ASN A 446 -34.80 2.90 -26.34
C ASN A 446 -35.21 3.45 -24.97
N ALA A 447 -34.94 2.66 -23.92
CA ALA A 447 -35.08 3.14 -22.57
C ALA A 447 -33.83 3.95 -22.26
N ASN A 448 -33.99 5.26 -22.06
CA ASN A 448 -32.92 6.06 -21.50
C ASN A 448 -32.88 5.70 -20.01
N PHE A 449 -31.81 5.03 -19.61
CA PHE A 449 -31.52 4.80 -18.20
C PHE A 449 -30.89 6.08 -17.66
N THR A 450 -31.63 6.76 -16.80
CA THR A 450 -31.03 7.79 -15.95
C THR A 450 -30.72 7.09 -14.63
N ALA A 451 -29.45 7.01 -14.26
CA ALA A 451 -29.10 6.60 -12.91
C ALA A 451 -29.65 7.66 -11.96
N VAL A 452 -30.54 7.26 -11.04
CA VAL A 452 -31.09 8.14 -10.02
C VAL A 452 -30.49 7.74 -8.69
N LEU A 453 -29.98 8.74 -7.96
CA LEU A 453 -29.43 8.55 -6.64
C LEU A 453 -30.57 8.27 -5.67
N LEU A 454 -30.50 7.15 -4.95
CA LEU A 454 -31.61 6.74 -4.09
C LEU A 454 -31.76 7.71 -2.92
N GLY A 455 -32.90 8.37 -2.81
CA GLY A 455 -33.14 9.41 -1.81
C GLY A 455 -32.97 10.84 -2.32
N ASP A 456 -32.50 11.04 -3.55
CA ASP A 456 -32.49 12.34 -4.26
C ASP A 456 -33.90 12.59 -4.83
N PHE A 457 -34.76 13.19 -4.02
CA PHE A 457 -36.17 13.44 -4.34
C PHE A 457 -36.39 14.74 -5.10
N ASP A 458 -35.46 15.70 -5.04
CA ASP A 458 -35.52 16.93 -5.82
C ASP A 458 -34.69 16.90 -7.12
N ASN A 459 -33.95 15.81 -7.33
CA ASN A 459 -33.21 15.46 -8.54
C ASN A 459 -32.06 16.46 -8.84
N ASP A 460 -31.36 16.90 -7.79
CA ASP A 460 -30.20 17.79 -7.87
C ASP A 460 -28.83 17.08 -7.82
N LYS A 461 -28.86 15.75 -7.70
CA LYS A 461 -27.72 14.80 -7.71
C LYS A 461 -26.98 14.64 -6.38
N ASP A 462 -27.52 15.12 -5.28
CA ASP A 462 -27.10 14.69 -3.94
C ASP A 462 -28.29 14.23 -3.09
N VAL A 463 -28.00 13.64 -1.92
CA VAL A 463 -29.05 13.31 -0.94
C VAL A 463 -28.80 14.14 0.30
N ASP A 464 -29.54 15.23 0.45
CA ASP A 464 -29.28 16.21 1.50
C ASP A 464 -30.54 16.59 2.31
N TYR A 465 -30.45 17.71 3.02
CA TYR A 465 -31.55 18.19 3.86
C TYR A 465 -32.80 18.61 3.06
N SER A 466 -32.65 18.96 1.78
CA SER A 466 -33.73 19.28 0.86
C SER A 466 -34.57 18.03 0.59
N ASP A 467 -33.91 16.90 0.34
CA ASP A 467 -34.57 15.60 0.19
C ASP A 467 -35.21 15.14 1.49
N PHE A 468 -34.52 15.32 2.62
CA PHE A 468 -35.09 14.98 3.91
C PHE A 468 -36.37 15.78 4.19
N ALA A 469 -36.46 17.03 3.73
CA ALA A 469 -37.69 17.82 3.87
C ALA A 469 -38.84 17.22 3.04
N ILE A 470 -38.57 16.72 1.83
CA ILE A 470 -39.55 16.01 1.00
C ILE A 470 -39.97 14.71 1.69
N PHE A 471 -39.02 13.89 2.12
CA PHE A 471 -39.28 12.65 2.85
C PHE A 471 -40.11 12.89 4.12
N SER A 472 -39.70 13.85 4.94
CA SER A 472 -40.38 14.19 6.19
C SER A 472 -41.79 14.71 5.96
N SER A 473 -42.09 15.31 4.81
CA SER A 473 -43.45 15.76 4.48
C SER A 473 -44.40 14.61 4.16
N ALA A 474 -43.86 13.49 3.67
CA ALA A 474 -44.60 12.28 3.34
C ALA A 474 -44.59 11.23 4.46
N PHE A 475 -43.69 11.36 5.44
CA PHE A 475 -43.53 10.39 6.53
C PHE A 475 -44.83 10.21 7.36
N GLY A 476 -45.21 8.95 7.55
CA GLY A 476 -46.42 8.53 8.25
C GLY A 476 -47.68 8.49 7.41
N SER A 477 -47.61 8.82 6.11
CA SER A 477 -48.74 8.67 5.18
C SER A 477 -48.78 7.28 4.55
N ALA A 478 -49.98 6.86 4.14
CA ALA A 478 -50.23 5.60 3.44
C ALA A 478 -50.81 5.84 2.04
N GLU A 479 -50.75 4.83 1.18
CA GLU A 479 -51.26 4.90 -0.19
C GLU A 479 -52.73 5.39 -0.20
N GLY A 480 -52.97 6.47 -0.96
CA GLY A 480 -54.27 7.15 -1.03
C GLY A 480 -54.38 8.43 -0.19
N ASP A 481 -53.46 8.67 0.74
CA ASP A 481 -53.36 9.94 1.46
C ASP A 481 -52.85 11.07 0.54
N GLU A 482 -53.31 12.31 0.78
CA GLU A 482 -52.93 13.49 -0.03
C GLU A 482 -51.41 13.76 -0.01
N ASN A 483 -50.74 13.44 1.09
CA ASN A 483 -49.30 13.65 1.28
C ASN A 483 -48.45 12.42 0.96
N TYR A 484 -49.06 11.33 0.47
CA TYR A 484 -48.33 10.13 0.11
C TYR A 484 -47.48 10.38 -1.14
N ASN A 485 -46.17 10.34 -0.96
CA ASN A 485 -45.21 10.38 -2.05
C ASN A 485 -44.65 8.96 -2.29
N PRO A 486 -45.02 8.28 -3.39
CA PRO A 486 -44.55 6.92 -3.66
C PRO A 486 -43.03 6.81 -3.82
N LEU A 487 -42.31 7.92 -4.03
CA LEU A 487 -40.85 7.93 -4.06
C LEU A 487 -40.23 7.69 -2.68
N CYS A 488 -40.96 8.00 -1.62
CA CYS A 488 -40.49 7.88 -0.24
C CYS A 488 -40.85 6.53 0.41
N ASP A 489 -41.65 5.67 -0.24
CA ASP A 489 -41.94 4.29 0.23
C ASP A 489 -40.92 3.32 -0.38
N PHE A 490 -39.74 3.22 0.23
CA PHE A 490 -38.62 2.42 -0.27
C PHE A 490 -38.85 0.91 -0.17
N ASN A 491 -39.66 0.46 0.78
CA ASN A 491 -39.97 -0.96 0.95
C ASN A 491 -41.27 -1.39 0.24
N PHE A 492 -41.98 -0.43 -0.35
CA PHE A 492 -43.19 -0.62 -1.17
C PHE A 492 -44.33 -1.33 -0.43
N ASN A 493 -44.46 -1.11 0.88
CA ASN A 493 -45.56 -1.68 1.67
C ASN A 493 -46.83 -0.81 1.67
N GLY A 494 -46.80 0.33 0.96
CA GLY A 494 -47.90 1.29 0.89
C GLY A 494 -47.95 2.25 2.08
N VAL A 495 -46.92 2.30 2.94
CA VAL A 495 -46.83 3.15 4.13
C VAL A 495 -45.40 3.68 4.26
N ILE A 496 -45.25 5.00 4.32
CA ILE A 496 -43.93 5.64 4.49
C ILE A 496 -43.62 5.70 5.98
N ASP A 497 -42.79 4.80 6.48
CA ASP A 497 -42.50 4.67 7.91
C ASP A 497 -41.00 4.58 8.25
N GLY A 498 -40.70 4.18 9.48
CA GLY A 498 -39.33 4.07 9.98
C GLY A 498 -38.44 3.12 9.16
N SER A 499 -39.04 2.15 8.46
CA SER A 499 -38.35 1.23 7.56
C SER A 499 -37.83 1.98 6.33
N ASP A 500 -38.62 2.88 5.77
CA ASP A 500 -38.24 3.72 4.63
C ASP A 500 -37.21 4.77 5.04
N TYR A 501 -37.36 5.34 6.23
CA TYR A 501 -36.38 6.28 6.77
C TYR A 501 -35.01 5.62 6.96
N TYR A 502 -34.99 4.33 7.31
CA TYR A 502 -33.74 3.57 7.37
C TYR A 502 -33.06 3.53 6.01
N VAL A 503 -33.79 3.29 4.91
CA VAL A 503 -33.20 3.26 3.57
C VAL A 503 -32.73 4.66 3.15
N PHE A 504 -33.53 5.70 3.40
CA PHE A 504 -33.16 7.09 3.13
C PHE A 504 -31.83 7.47 3.81
N ARG A 505 -31.71 7.21 5.12
CA ARG A 505 -30.55 7.67 5.90
C ARG A 505 -29.23 7.04 5.44
N GLU A 506 -29.26 5.83 4.91
CA GLU A 506 -28.05 5.12 4.45
C GLU A 506 -27.49 5.75 3.17
N ASN A 507 -28.31 6.53 2.46
CA ASN A 507 -27.90 7.30 1.28
C ASN A 507 -27.66 8.79 1.60
N PHE A 508 -27.95 9.26 2.83
CA PHE A 508 -27.82 10.66 3.20
C PHE A 508 -26.35 11.12 3.14
N GLY A 509 -26.11 12.24 2.45
CA GLY A 509 -24.79 12.82 2.20
C GLY A 509 -24.04 12.18 1.03
N THR A 510 -24.66 11.27 0.28
CA THR A 510 -24.08 10.73 -0.97
C THR A 510 -24.33 11.68 -2.14
N THR A 511 -23.51 11.55 -3.17
CA THR A 511 -23.69 12.24 -4.46
C THR A 511 -23.80 11.20 -5.58
N ALA A 512 -24.27 11.61 -6.75
CA ALA A 512 -24.36 10.72 -7.92
C ALA A 512 -23.02 10.10 -8.36
N GLU A 513 -21.87 10.58 -7.84
CA GLU A 513 -20.54 9.99 -8.07
C GLU A 513 -20.13 8.94 -7.02
N THR A 514 -20.82 8.87 -5.87
CA THR A 514 -20.39 8.09 -4.69
C THR A 514 -21.46 7.18 -4.09
N GLY A 515 -22.73 7.35 -4.48
CA GLY A 515 -23.86 6.59 -3.94
C GLY A 515 -24.30 5.37 -4.76
N ALA A 516 -25.16 4.53 -4.16
CA ALA A 516 -25.77 3.39 -4.83
C ALA A 516 -26.69 3.88 -5.95
N LEU A 517 -26.30 3.64 -7.19
CA LEU A 517 -27.09 4.02 -8.36
C LEU A 517 -28.29 3.07 -8.52
N SER A 518 -29.49 3.63 -8.52
CA SER A 518 -30.71 2.92 -8.94
C SER A 518 -30.95 3.16 -10.42
N GLY A 519 -31.28 2.10 -11.17
CA GLY A 519 -31.60 2.21 -12.59
C GLY A 519 -33.05 2.66 -12.75
N LEU A 520 -33.28 3.86 -13.27
CA LEU A 520 -34.62 4.33 -13.66
C LEU A 520 -34.95 3.82 -15.06
N LEU A 521 -35.92 2.90 -15.18
CA LEU A 521 -36.48 2.54 -16.48
C LEU A 521 -37.78 3.31 -16.70
N GLN A 522 -37.77 4.26 -17.64
CA GLN A 522 -38.99 4.96 -18.07
C GLN A 522 -39.57 4.32 -19.32
N TRP A 523 -40.83 3.90 -19.26
CA TRP A 523 -41.55 3.28 -20.37
C TRP A 523 -42.99 3.76 -20.44
N THR A 524 -43.50 4.12 -21.62
CA THR A 524 -44.91 4.51 -21.80
C THR A 524 -45.63 3.45 -22.63
N PRO A 525 -46.48 2.59 -22.03
CA PRO A 525 -47.30 1.66 -22.77
C PRO A 525 -48.38 2.41 -23.57
N SER A 526 -48.55 2.06 -24.84
CA SER A 526 -49.65 2.57 -25.66
C SER A 526 -50.97 1.87 -25.31
N ASP A 527 -52.11 2.48 -25.64
CA ASP A 527 -53.45 1.93 -25.41
C ASP A 527 -53.68 0.54 -26.04
N ALA A 528 -52.91 0.18 -27.07
CA ALA A 528 -52.96 -1.13 -27.71
C ALA A 528 -52.43 -2.28 -26.83
N LEU A 529 -51.81 -1.95 -25.70
CA LEU A 529 -51.05 -2.88 -24.85
C LEU A 529 -51.77 -3.29 -23.56
N SER A 530 -53.00 -2.82 -23.36
CA SER A 530 -53.81 -3.08 -22.17
C SER A 530 -54.29 -4.53 -22.06
N GLY A 531 -54.32 -5.09 -20.84
CA GLY A 531 -54.70 -6.47 -20.53
C GLY A 531 -53.57 -7.50 -20.68
N ARG A 532 -52.31 -7.08 -20.75
CA ARG A 532 -51.14 -7.97 -20.91
C ARG A 532 -50.16 -7.83 -19.75
N ILE A 533 -49.50 -8.94 -19.42
CA ILE A 533 -48.31 -8.99 -18.56
C ILE A 533 -47.08 -8.93 -19.45
N TYR A 534 -46.16 -8.00 -19.18
CA TYR A 534 -44.86 -7.88 -19.84
C TYR A 534 -43.76 -8.39 -18.93
N ARG A 535 -42.82 -9.15 -19.49
CA ARG A 535 -41.57 -9.54 -18.81
C ARG A 535 -40.43 -8.66 -19.29
N VAL A 536 -39.83 -7.91 -18.37
CA VAL A 536 -38.65 -7.09 -18.59
C VAL A 536 -37.46 -7.83 -17.94
N LEU A 537 -36.54 -8.34 -18.75
CA LEU A 537 -35.25 -8.78 -18.22
C LEU A 537 -34.42 -7.55 -17.91
N VAL A 538 -33.85 -7.50 -16.72
CA VAL A 538 -32.89 -6.46 -16.32
C VAL A 538 -31.60 -7.14 -15.94
N ASP A 539 -30.54 -6.78 -16.63
CA ASP A 539 -29.18 -7.21 -16.32
C ASP A 539 -28.50 -6.10 -15.51
N ALA A 540 -27.81 -6.46 -14.43
CA ALA A 540 -26.93 -5.56 -13.68
C ALA A 540 -25.50 -6.09 -13.75
N SER A 541 -24.55 -5.21 -14.08
CA SER A 541 -23.15 -5.54 -14.25
C SER A 541 -22.25 -4.55 -13.53
N ASP A 542 -21.25 -5.05 -12.82
CA ASP A 542 -20.14 -4.27 -12.26
C ASP A 542 -18.95 -4.17 -13.24
N GLY A 543 -19.12 -4.62 -14.49
CA GLY A 543 -18.06 -4.75 -15.49
C GLY A 543 -17.27 -6.07 -15.45
N ARG A 544 -17.46 -6.90 -14.41
CA ARG A 544 -16.77 -8.19 -14.18
C ARG A 544 -17.74 -9.37 -14.14
N SER A 545 -18.91 -9.14 -13.57
CA SER A 545 -20.00 -10.10 -13.36
C SER A 545 -21.29 -9.54 -13.96
N LEU A 546 -22.20 -10.44 -14.33
CA LEU A 546 -23.52 -10.10 -14.87
C LEU A 546 -24.58 -10.93 -14.15
N VAL A 547 -25.49 -10.26 -13.45
CA VAL A 547 -26.72 -10.88 -12.95
C VAL A 547 -27.90 -10.41 -13.75
N ASN A 548 -28.97 -11.20 -13.77
CA ASN A 548 -30.23 -10.77 -14.35
C ASN A 548 -31.41 -11.09 -13.44
N THR A 549 -32.42 -10.24 -13.47
CA THR A 549 -33.75 -10.49 -12.91
C THR A 549 -34.82 -10.22 -13.95
N THR A 550 -36.01 -10.80 -13.78
CA THR A 550 -37.15 -10.52 -14.64
C THR A 550 -38.23 -9.80 -13.85
N VAL A 551 -38.57 -8.59 -14.28
CA VAL A 551 -39.69 -7.81 -13.74
C VAL A 551 -40.95 -8.06 -14.57
N GLU A 552 -42.04 -8.43 -13.92
CA GLU A 552 -43.36 -8.53 -14.55
C GLU A 552 -44.14 -7.21 -14.42
N LEU A 553 -44.73 -6.73 -15.51
CA LEU A 553 -45.53 -5.51 -15.58
C LEU A 553 -46.94 -5.82 -16.09
N GLY A 554 -47.96 -5.56 -15.28
CA GLY A 554 -49.36 -5.74 -15.70
C GLY A 554 -49.97 -4.41 -16.17
N VAL A 555 -50.38 -4.32 -17.45
CA VAL A 555 -51.09 -3.15 -17.97
C VAL A 555 -52.60 -3.35 -17.82
N CYS A 556 -53.26 -2.55 -16.97
CA CYS A 556 -54.71 -2.66 -16.73
C CYS A 556 -55.54 -1.87 -17.74
N HIS A 557 -56.84 -2.17 -17.84
CA HIS A 557 -57.78 -1.46 -18.73
C HIS A 557 -58.43 -0.29 -17.98
N ASN A 558 -58.56 0.86 -18.65
CA ASN A 558 -58.93 2.17 -18.10
C ASN A 558 -60.36 2.28 -17.50
N ALA A 559 -61.06 1.17 -17.22
CA ALA A 559 -62.47 1.19 -16.84
C ALA A 559 -62.85 0.40 -15.58
N ASP A 560 -61.99 -0.46 -15.03
CA ASP A 560 -62.34 -1.25 -13.83
C ASP A 560 -61.70 -0.65 -12.58
N LYS A 561 -62.55 -0.15 -11.67
CA LYS A 561 -62.17 0.43 -10.38
C LYS A 561 -61.62 -0.59 -9.38
N ASP A 562 -61.65 -1.88 -9.71
CA ASP A 562 -61.18 -2.97 -8.86
C ASP A 562 -60.13 -3.78 -9.64
N CYS A 563 -58.91 -3.27 -9.75
CA CYS A 563 -57.76 -4.04 -10.23
C CYS A 563 -57.02 -4.69 -9.05
N ASP A 564 -57.73 -5.48 -8.24
CA ASP A 564 -57.10 -6.45 -7.36
C ASP A 564 -56.64 -7.64 -8.22
N MET A 565 -55.47 -7.51 -8.85
CA MET A 565 -54.75 -8.71 -9.29
C MET A 565 -54.26 -9.40 -8.01
N GLU A 566 -55.06 -10.33 -7.51
CA GLU A 566 -54.66 -11.28 -6.47
C GLU A 566 -53.56 -12.16 -7.08
N ILE A 567 -52.30 -11.78 -6.83
CA ILE A 567 -51.12 -12.55 -7.24
C ILE A 567 -51.09 -13.80 -6.35
N ASP A 568 -51.14 -14.97 -6.97
CA ASP A 568 -51.01 -16.24 -6.28
C ASP A 568 -49.58 -16.37 -5.72
N ASN A 569 -49.41 -16.09 -4.43
CA ASN A 569 -48.13 -16.15 -3.70
C ASN A 569 -47.43 -17.53 -3.76
N ALA A 570 -48.10 -18.56 -4.31
CA ALA A 570 -47.56 -19.90 -4.45
C ALA A 570 -46.41 -20.02 -5.48
N GLU A 571 -46.36 -19.19 -6.52
CA GLU A 571 -45.31 -19.31 -7.57
C GLU A 571 -43.97 -18.68 -7.17
N ILE A 572 -43.98 -17.61 -6.37
CA ILE A 572 -42.76 -16.90 -5.90
C ILE A 572 -41.90 -17.80 -5.00
N ILE A 573 -42.54 -18.69 -4.22
CA ILE A 573 -41.83 -19.63 -3.33
C ILE A 573 -41.10 -20.71 -4.12
N SER A 574 -41.62 -21.14 -5.28
CA SER A 574 -40.97 -22.21 -6.08
C SER A 574 -39.65 -21.77 -6.73
N CYS A 575 -39.51 -20.48 -7.06
CA CYS A 575 -38.27 -19.91 -7.59
C CYS A 575 -37.17 -19.81 -6.53
N ILE A 576 -37.56 -19.55 -5.27
CA ILE A 576 -36.66 -19.52 -4.12
C ILE A 576 -36.17 -20.95 -3.81
N GLU A 577 -37.05 -21.96 -3.83
CA GLU A 577 -36.66 -23.36 -3.54
C GLU A 577 -35.68 -23.98 -4.55
N MET A 578 -35.68 -23.54 -5.82
CA MET A 578 -34.75 -24.05 -6.84
C MET A 578 -33.30 -23.56 -6.67
N TRP A 579 -33.07 -22.37 -6.11
CA TRP A 579 -31.73 -21.79 -5.96
C TRP A 579 -30.97 -22.28 -4.72
N PHE A 580 -31.68 -22.75 -3.68
CA PHE A 580 -31.07 -23.07 -2.37
C PHE A 580 -30.84 -24.58 -2.11
N SER A 581 -30.99 -25.44 -3.12
CA SER A 581 -30.89 -26.90 -2.94
C SER A 581 -29.46 -27.47 -2.78
N GLY A 582 -28.43 -26.62 -2.82
CA GLY A 582 -27.02 -27.06 -2.81
C GLY A 582 -26.30 -27.02 -1.46
N ASP A 583 -26.80 -26.30 -0.44
CA ASP A 583 -26.02 -26.03 0.77
C ASP A 583 -26.65 -26.60 2.05
N THR A 584 -25.85 -27.36 2.80
CA THR A 584 -26.30 -28.11 3.99
C THR A 584 -26.40 -27.23 5.24
N GLY A 585 -25.78 -26.04 5.24
CA GLY A 585 -25.80 -25.11 6.37
C GLY A 585 -27.17 -24.45 6.64
N MET A 586 -28.05 -24.38 5.64
CA MET A 586 -29.31 -23.60 5.70
C MET A 586 -30.55 -24.39 6.11
N ARG A 587 -30.46 -25.71 6.32
CA ARG A 587 -31.59 -26.53 6.82
C ARG A 587 -32.09 -26.11 8.20
N GLU A 588 -31.26 -25.47 9.01
CA GLU A 588 -31.65 -24.97 10.33
C GLU A 588 -32.45 -23.64 10.24
N VAL A 589 -32.23 -22.83 9.20
CA VAL A 589 -32.99 -21.58 8.95
C VAL A 589 -34.39 -21.89 8.44
N VAL A 590 -34.54 -22.89 7.57
CA VAL A 590 -35.85 -23.37 7.10
C VAL A 590 -36.67 -23.95 8.26
N LYS A 591 -36.05 -24.70 9.17
CA LYS A 591 -36.71 -25.15 10.41
C LYS A 591 -37.12 -24.00 11.33
N ALA A 592 -36.31 -22.94 11.44
CA ALA A 592 -36.66 -21.76 12.24
C ALA A 592 -37.89 -21.02 11.67
N LEU A 593 -38.02 -20.97 10.34
CA LEU A 593 -39.20 -20.41 9.65
C LEU A 593 -40.45 -21.30 9.75
N GLU A 594 -40.30 -22.62 9.77
CA GLU A 594 -41.41 -23.55 10.05
C GLU A 594 -41.91 -23.46 11.51
N ILE A 595 -41.00 -23.24 12.47
CA ILE A 595 -41.35 -22.99 13.87
C ILE A 595 -42.13 -21.67 14.01
N TRP A 596 -41.72 -20.62 13.30
CA TRP A 596 -42.40 -19.32 13.28
C TRP A 596 -43.83 -19.40 12.72
N LYS A 597 -44.07 -20.26 11.71
CA LYS A 597 -45.43 -20.53 11.19
C LYS A 597 -46.36 -21.28 12.16
N SER A 598 -45.82 -21.92 13.20
CA SER A 598 -46.60 -22.85 14.05
C SER A 598 -47.20 -22.25 15.33
N GLY A 599 -47.00 -20.96 15.58
CA GLY A 599 -47.91 -20.18 16.42
C GLY A 599 -47.28 -19.31 17.49
N TYR A 600 -47.69 -18.04 17.49
CA TYR A 600 -48.15 -17.31 18.66
C TYR A 600 -49.17 -16.26 18.19
N PRO A 601 -50.34 -16.14 18.83
CA PRO A 601 -51.23 -14.99 18.67
C PRO A 601 -50.78 -13.84 19.58
N ASP A 602 -51.01 -12.63 19.06
CA ASP A 602 -50.76 -11.27 19.57
C ASP A 602 -49.33 -10.72 19.44
#